data_AF-A0A9Q4B6I7-F1
#
_entry.id   AF-A0A9Q4B6I7-F1
#
_cell.length_a   1.000
_cell.length_b   1.000
_cell.length_c   1.000
_cell.angle_alpha   90.00
_cell.angle_beta   90.00
_cell.angle_gamma   90.00
#
_symmetry.space_group_name_H-M   'P 1'
#
loop_
_entity.id
_entity.type
_entity.pdbx_description
1 polymer ?
#
loop_
_entity_poly.entity_id
_entity_poly.type
_entity_poly.pdbx_seq_one_letter_code
_entity_poly.pdbx_strand_id
1 'polypeptide(L)'
;MQQDILVTYHQLNADAYPLSSTSEVKPEVIVSIFHLFEMINDNELYKLKYPYLKQSHYGRLSNININRSDSRIDLIFSVCDVDAEPSCIENITTEEIRIEERQEDEGLLVRANVSIKVNPNDGSHAIFGIERNPNITPRAFASTLNFLMTKARQLEDLETAFHANHPDLVMERDGKYRKKGEPKILPFKVLFNYDTQFSEEIINAFDNNRVSDISFLQNLPVAQQFDQQGYFQQTAVDVHLKLTTKPIIKPTSNTLVKKARDIKAVFASMTQSKNLDQLRFRIQFEDLAGATRTAHYDASDREISLSKRHKFPSSLRQAVSDVALLNTDLCDNIFRKIEF
;
A
#
# COMPACT_ATOMS: atom_id res chain seq x y z
N MET A 1 17.01 -22.29 11.49
CA MET A 1 16.64 -21.11 12.31
C MET A 1 15.53 -20.37 11.61
N GLN A 2 14.40 -20.13 12.29
CA GLN A 2 13.26 -19.44 11.69
C GLN A 2 13.58 -17.95 11.58
N GLN A 3 13.37 -17.37 10.40
CA GLN A 3 13.67 -15.97 10.14
C GLN A 3 12.75 -15.05 10.94
N ASP A 4 13.30 -13.91 11.39
CA ASP A 4 12.54 -12.85 12.03
C ASP A 4 11.36 -12.40 11.17
N ILE A 5 10.28 -11.99 11.83
CA ILE A 5 9.11 -11.42 11.19
C ILE A 5 9.43 -9.98 10.81
N LEU A 6 9.27 -9.63 9.55
CA LEU A 6 9.48 -8.28 9.07
C LEU A 6 8.13 -7.60 8.87
N VAL A 7 7.93 -6.43 9.47
CA VAL A 7 6.71 -5.62 9.34
C VAL A 7 7.05 -4.28 8.74
N THR A 8 6.23 -3.79 7.82
CA THR A 8 6.37 -2.46 7.19
C THR A 8 5.21 -1.55 7.59
N TYR A 9 5.48 -0.24 7.70
CA TYR A 9 4.53 0.75 8.21
C TYR A 9 4.12 1.77 7.15
N HIS A 10 2.83 2.09 7.11
CA HIS A 10 2.20 2.90 6.08
C HIS A 10 1.10 3.77 6.67
N GLN A 11 0.92 4.97 6.14
CA GLN A 11 -0.26 5.80 6.38
C GLN A 11 -1.43 5.29 5.55
N LEU A 12 -2.64 5.38 6.07
CA LEU A 12 -3.89 5.05 5.41
C LEU A 12 -4.84 6.22 5.59
N ASN A 13 -5.35 6.75 4.48
CA ASN A 13 -6.28 7.88 4.46
C ASN A 13 -7.56 7.44 3.76
N ALA A 14 -8.71 7.70 4.37
CA ALA A 14 -10.01 7.41 3.79
C ALA A 14 -10.70 8.73 3.41
N ASP A 15 -10.82 8.96 2.10
CA ASP A 15 -11.34 10.21 1.55
C ASP A 15 -12.68 9.97 0.85
N ALA A 16 -13.61 10.92 0.98
CA ALA A 16 -14.84 10.94 0.21
C ALA A 16 -14.67 11.74 -1.08
N TYR A 17 -15.03 11.14 -2.20
CA TYR A 17 -14.98 11.75 -3.53
C TYR A 17 -16.37 11.77 -4.18
N PRO A 18 -16.69 12.80 -4.97
CA PRO A 18 -17.90 12.77 -5.79
C PRO A 18 -17.89 11.58 -6.75
N LEU A 19 -19.08 11.05 -7.07
CA LEU A 19 -19.18 9.97 -8.05
C LEU A 19 -18.78 10.41 -9.47
N SER A 20 -19.10 11.66 -9.84
CA SER A 20 -18.71 12.21 -11.14
C SER A 20 -17.28 12.73 -11.12
N SER A 21 -16.47 12.30 -12.08
CA SER A 21 -15.11 12.80 -12.30
C SER A 21 -15.05 14.25 -12.76
N THR A 22 -16.18 14.81 -13.24
CA THR A 22 -16.29 16.21 -13.67
C THR A 22 -16.73 17.15 -12.54
N SER A 23 -17.11 16.61 -11.38
CA SER A 23 -17.53 17.43 -10.24
C SER A 23 -16.31 17.77 -9.38
N GLU A 24 -15.96 19.05 -9.32
CA GLU A 24 -14.94 19.56 -8.39
C GLU A 24 -15.48 19.69 -6.95
N VAL A 25 -16.78 19.49 -6.76
CA VAL A 25 -17.44 19.67 -5.47
C VAL A 25 -17.21 18.45 -4.59
N LYS A 26 -16.53 18.66 -3.47
CA LYS A 26 -16.37 17.62 -2.44
C LYS A 26 -17.63 17.53 -1.58
N PRO A 27 -18.13 16.31 -1.29
CA PRO A 27 -19.22 16.11 -0.35
C PRO A 27 -18.81 16.58 1.05
N GLU A 28 -19.74 17.19 1.79
CA GLU A 28 -19.51 17.54 3.20
C GLU A 28 -19.79 16.32 4.08
N VAL A 29 -18.75 15.50 4.29
CA VAL A 29 -18.83 14.29 5.10
C VAL A 29 -17.54 14.06 5.88
N ILE A 30 -17.69 13.66 7.14
CA ILE A 30 -16.58 13.20 7.97
C ILE A 30 -16.48 11.69 7.79
N VAL A 31 -15.44 11.24 7.11
CA VAL A 31 -15.15 9.82 6.94
C VAL A 31 -14.46 9.29 8.20
N SER A 32 -14.95 8.15 8.71
CA SER A 32 -14.35 7.48 9.87
C SER A 32 -13.91 6.07 9.49
N ILE A 33 -12.61 5.81 9.54
CA ILE A 33 -12.03 4.48 9.29
C ILE A 33 -12.69 3.43 10.18
N PHE A 34 -12.97 3.75 11.45
CA PHE A 34 -13.71 2.85 12.33
C PHE A 34 -15.08 2.47 11.78
N HIS A 35 -15.87 3.47 11.38
CA HIS A 35 -17.20 3.22 10.82
C HIS A 35 -17.13 2.39 9.53
N LEU A 36 -16.13 2.60 8.68
CA LEU A 36 -15.96 1.82 7.46
C LEU A 36 -15.59 0.36 7.75
N PHE A 37 -14.74 0.10 8.76
CA PHE A 37 -14.41 -1.27 9.17
C PHE A 37 -15.55 -1.98 9.88
N GLU A 38 -16.34 -1.27 10.69
CA GLU A 38 -17.60 -1.79 11.25
C GLU A 38 -18.58 -2.15 10.14
N MET A 39 -18.77 -1.25 9.16
CA MET A 39 -19.60 -1.54 7.99
C MET A 39 -19.14 -2.78 7.24
N ILE A 40 -17.82 -2.98 7.07
CA ILE A 40 -17.26 -4.19 6.47
C ILE A 40 -17.61 -5.44 7.30
N ASN A 41 -17.49 -5.34 8.63
CA ASN A 41 -17.69 -6.47 9.53
C ASN A 41 -19.17 -6.84 9.67
N ASP A 42 -20.02 -5.86 9.97
CA ASP A 42 -21.45 -6.03 10.29
C ASP A 42 -22.26 -6.52 9.08
N ASN A 43 -21.81 -6.17 7.87
CA ASN A 43 -22.45 -6.57 6.61
C ASN A 43 -21.72 -7.73 5.91
N GLU A 44 -20.81 -8.39 6.62
CA GLU A 44 -20.03 -9.53 6.14
C GLU A 44 -19.28 -9.30 4.81
N LEU A 45 -18.95 -8.04 4.49
CA LEU A 45 -18.27 -7.68 3.24
C LEU A 45 -16.89 -8.32 3.16
N TYR A 46 -16.26 -8.63 4.30
CA TYR A 46 -14.99 -9.35 4.37
C TYR A 46 -15.02 -10.73 3.68
N LYS A 47 -16.21 -11.34 3.47
CA LYS A 47 -16.38 -12.59 2.73
C LYS A 47 -16.18 -12.42 1.22
N LEU A 48 -16.26 -11.19 0.71
CA LEU A 48 -16.08 -10.89 -0.71
C LEU A 48 -14.60 -11.00 -1.10
N LYS A 49 -14.35 -11.70 -2.21
CA LYS A 49 -13.02 -11.80 -2.83
C LYS A 49 -12.86 -10.64 -3.81
N TYR A 50 -11.78 -9.86 -3.67
CA TYR A 50 -11.42 -8.87 -4.68
C TYR A 50 -10.58 -9.54 -5.78
N PRO A 51 -11.13 -9.81 -6.98
CA PRO A 51 -10.32 -10.30 -8.08
C PRO A 51 -9.41 -9.16 -8.57
N TYR A 52 -8.11 -9.38 -8.54
CA TYR A 52 -7.15 -8.50 -9.22
C TYR A 52 -7.27 -8.72 -10.74
N LEU A 53 -6.34 -8.18 -11.53
CA LEU A 53 -6.40 -8.14 -13.02
C LEU A 53 -6.81 -9.46 -13.71
N LYS A 54 -6.60 -10.62 -13.06
CA LYS A 54 -7.14 -11.93 -13.45
C LYS A 54 -7.90 -12.53 -12.25
N GLN A 55 -9.02 -13.21 -12.49
CA GLN A 55 -9.84 -13.85 -11.44
C GLN A 55 -9.08 -14.90 -10.62
N SER A 56 -7.92 -15.35 -11.11
CA SER A 56 -7.01 -16.29 -10.45
C SER A 56 -6.24 -15.69 -9.27
N HIS A 57 -6.11 -14.38 -9.18
CA HIS A 57 -5.45 -13.70 -8.06
C HIS A 57 -6.47 -12.86 -7.30
N TYR A 58 -6.64 -13.10 -6.00
CA TYR A 58 -7.61 -12.33 -5.21
C TYR A 58 -7.17 -12.01 -3.79
N GLY A 59 -7.62 -10.83 -3.32
CA GLY A 59 -7.41 -10.34 -1.96
C GLY A 59 -8.67 -10.48 -1.12
N ARG A 60 -8.53 -10.77 0.17
CA ARG A 60 -9.65 -10.82 1.12
C ARG A 60 -9.23 -10.44 2.54
N LEU A 61 -10.20 -10.00 3.33
CA LEU A 61 -10.04 -9.73 4.76
C LEU A 61 -10.61 -10.89 5.59
N SER A 62 -10.08 -11.08 6.79
CA SER A 62 -10.60 -12.05 7.75
C SER A 62 -10.24 -11.64 9.17
N ASN A 63 -11.01 -12.11 10.16
CA ASN A 63 -10.75 -11.93 11.59
C ASN A 63 -10.55 -10.45 11.98
N ILE A 64 -11.49 -9.58 11.58
CA ILE A 64 -11.43 -8.15 11.88
C ILE A 64 -11.82 -7.95 13.35
N ASN A 65 -10.89 -7.48 14.17
CA ASN A 65 -11.09 -7.11 15.56
C ASN A 65 -10.99 -5.59 15.70
N ILE A 66 -12.07 -4.95 16.14
CA ILE A 66 -12.19 -3.49 16.26
C ILE A 66 -12.23 -3.11 17.73
N ASN A 67 -11.23 -2.36 18.19
CA ASN A 67 -11.16 -1.81 19.54
C ASN A 67 -11.09 -0.29 19.48
N ARG A 68 -12.25 0.37 19.63
CA ARG A 68 -12.35 1.83 19.64
C ARG A 68 -11.63 2.49 20.82
N SER A 69 -11.57 1.83 21.98
CA SER A 69 -10.96 2.41 23.18
C SER A 69 -9.45 2.61 23.02
N ASP A 70 -8.79 1.71 22.32
CA ASP A 70 -7.36 1.80 22.01
C ASP A 70 -7.09 2.46 20.66
N SER A 71 -8.10 2.99 19.98
CA SER A 71 -8.00 3.48 18.61
C SER A 71 -7.36 2.44 17.65
N ARG A 72 -7.72 1.17 17.81
CA ARG A 72 -7.05 0.02 17.17
C ARG A 72 -8.00 -0.85 16.34
N ILE A 73 -7.52 -1.32 15.20
CA ILE A 73 -8.15 -2.36 14.38
C ILE A 73 -7.08 -3.39 14.02
N ASP A 74 -7.32 -4.66 14.33
CA ASP A 74 -6.46 -5.76 13.92
C ASP A 74 -7.20 -6.67 12.95
N LEU A 75 -6.51 -7.20 11.95
CA LEU A 75 -7.11 -8.11 10.98
C LEU A 75 -6.06 -8.99 10.30
N ILE A 76 -6.55 -10.00 9.58
CA ILE A 76 -5.74 -10.79 8.66
C ILE A 76 -6.09 -10.37 7.24
N PHE A 77 -5.10 -9.92 6.50
CA PHE A 77 -5.19 -9.74 5.06
C PHE A 77 -4.60 -10.97 4.36
N SER A 78 -5.35 -11.53 3.41
CA SER A 78 -4.89 -12.69 2.65
C SER A 78 -4.90 -12.40 1.16
N VAL A 79 -3.90 -12.93 0.48
CA VAL A 79 -3.82 -12.97 -0.99
C VAL A 79 -3.74 -14.42 -1.42
N CYS A 80 -4.58 -14.81 -2.37
CA CYS A 80 -4.61 -16.15 -2.93
C CYS A 80 -4.25 -16.09 -4.40
N ASP A 81 -3.39 -16.99 -4.85
CA ASP A 81 -2.97 -17.11 -6.23
C ASP A 81 -3.23 -18.54 -6.75
N VAL A 82 -4.27 -18.67 -7.58
CA VAL A 82 -4.66 -19.94 -8.22
C VAL A 82 -3.68 -20.32 -9.34
N ASP A 83 -3.05 -19.33 -9.99
CA ASP A 83 -2.10 -19.57 -11.09
C ASP A 83 -0.65 -19.75 -10.61
N ALA A 84 -0.40 -19.64 -9.29
CA ALA A 84 0.93 -19.86 -8.73
C ALA A 84 1.47 -21.23 -9.16
N GLU A 85 2.77 -21.36 -9.40
CA GLU A 85 3.38 -22.65 -9.67
C GLU A 85 3.33 -23.56 -8.42
N PRO A 86 3.20 -24.89 -8.57
CA PRO A 86 3.26 -25.82 -7.43
C PRO A 86 4.56 -25.65 -6.64
N SER A 87 4.46 -25.69 -5.31
CA SER A 87 5.64 -25.61 -4.46
C SER A 87 6.40 -26.94 -4.51
N CYS A 88 7.72 -26.87 -4.73
CA CYS A 88 8.62 -28.00 -4.58
C CYS A 88 9.20 -28.02 -3.17
N ILE A 89 9.05 -29.13 -2.47
CA ILE A 89 9.51 -29.32 -1.10
C ILE A 89 10.57 -30.41 -1.10
N GLU A 90 11.77 -30.05 -0.69
CA GLU A 90 12.89 -30.98 -0.53
C GLU A 90 13.10 -31.30 0.94
N ASN A 91 13.16 -32.59 1.26
CA ASN A 91 13.58 -33.03 2.58
C ASN A 91 15.11 -32.98 2.67
N ILE A 92 15.63 -32.03 3.46
CA ILE A 92 17.08 -31.80 3.60
C ILE A 92 17.82 -33.04 4.11
N THR A 93 17.16 -33.97 4.82
CA THR A 93 17.78 -35.17 5.37
C THR A 93 17.72 -36.36 4.41
N THR A 94 16.62 -36.52 3.66
CA THR A 94 16.44 -37.67 2.75
C THR A 94 16.74 -37.34 1.29
N GLU A 95 16.93 -36.06 0.96
CA GLU A 95 17.07 -35.52 -0.41
C GLU A 95 15.87 -35.82 -1.31
N GLU A 96 14.77 -36.30 -0.73
CA GLU A 96 13.54 -36.57 -1.46
C GLU A 96 12.82 -35.27 -1.76
N ILE A 97 12.46 -35.11 -3.03
CA ILE A 97 11.70 -33.98 -3.54
C ILE A 97 10.26 -34.44 -3.71
N ARG A 98 9.33 -33.69 -3.13
CA ARG A 98 7.90 -33.81 -3.42
C ARG A 98 7.36 -32.51 -4.00
N ILE A 99 6.41 -32.63 -4.91
CA ILE A 99 5.62 -31.51 -5.40
C ILE A 99 4.35 -31.45 -4.56
N GLU A 100 3.98 -30.26 -4.11
CA GLU A 100 2.68 -30.03 -3.48
C GLU A 100 1.60 -30.01 -4.57
N GLU A 101 0.98 -31.17 -4.80
CA GLU A 101 -0.16 -31.31 -5.73
C GLU A 101 -1.32 -30.43 -5.28
N ARG A 102 -2.00 -29.80 -6.25
CA ARG A 102 -3.17 -28.95 -6.03
C ARG A 102 -4.28 -29.33 -7.01
N GLN A 103 -5.52 -29.21 -6.57
CA GLN A 103 -6.70 -29.29 -7.44
C GLN A 103 -6.83 -28.02 -8.29
N GLU A 104 -7.61 -28.09 -9.37
CA GLU A 104 -7.78 -26.98 -10.33
C GLU A 104 -8.37 -25.70 -9.69
N ASP A 105 -9.06 -25.83 -8.55
CA ASP A 105 -9.65 -24.73 -7.79
C ASP A 105 -8.83 -24.32 -6.54
N GLU A 106 -7.68 -24.94 -6.31
CA GLU A 106 -6.79 -24.64 -5.19
C GLU A 106 -5.72 -23.62 -5.56
N GLY A 107 -5.59 -22.58 -4.73
CA GLY A 107 -4.58 -21.54 -4.88
C GLY A 107 -3.61 -21.48 -3.71
N LEU A 108 -2.43 -20.92 -3.96
CA LEU A 108 -1.45 -20.63 -2.94
C LEU A 108 -1.93 -19.45 -2.10
N LEU A 109 -2.27 -19.71 -0.84
CA LEU A 109 -2.76 -18.69 0.09
C LEU A 109 -1.63 -18.15 0.96
N VAL A 110 -1.45 -16.84 0.91
CA VAL A 110 -0.55 -16.10 1.79
C VAL A 110 -1.37 -15.23 2.73
N ARG A 111 -0.99 -15.19 4.00
CA ARG A 111 -1.66 -14.41 5.05
C ARG A 111 -0.65 -13.44 5.69
N ALA A 112 -1.12 -12.23 6.02
CA ALA A 112 -0.39 -11.26 6.81
C ALA A 112 -1.28 -10.73 7.93
N ASN A 113 -0.70 -10.61 9.12
CA ASN A 113 -1.32 -9.86 10.21
C ASN A 113 -1.16 -8.36 9.94
N VAL A 114 -2.25 -7.62 10.15
CA VAL A 114 -2.30 -6.17 10.01
C VAL A 114 -2.79 -5.59 11.33
N SER A 115 -2.11 -4.56 11.82
CA SER A 115 -2.59 -3.74 12.93
C SER A 115 -2.64 -2.29 12.50
N ILE A 116 -3.78 -1.65 12.73
CA ILE A 116 -4.12 -0.29 12.31
C ILE A 116 -4.38 0.54 13.56
N LYS A 117 -3.72 1.69 13.67
CA LYS A 117 -4.00 2.70 14.68
C LYS A 117 -4.68 3.88 14.00
N VAL A 118 -5.91 4.19 14.39
CA VAL A 118 -6.68 5.33 13.86
C VAL A 118 -6.32 6.58 14.63
N ASN A 119 -6.19 7.73 13.96
CA ASN A 119 -5.86 8.98 14.60
C ASN A 119 -7.08 9.45 15.44
N PRO A 120 -6.95 9.62 16.77
CA PRO A 120 -8.07 10.02 17.61
C PRO A 120 -8.58 11.43 17.27
N ASN A 121 -7.73 12.29 16.71
CA ASN A 121 -8.10 13.66 16.32
C ASN A 121 -8.64 13.75 14.89
N ASP A 122 -8.45 12.70 14.08
CA ASP A 122 -8.87 12.66 12.68
C ASP A 122 -9.20 11.23 12.27
N GLY A 123 -10.48 10.86 12.38
CA GLY A 123 -10.96 9.52 12.07
C GLY A 123 -10.76 9.07 10.62
N SER A 124 -10.40 9.99 9.70
CA SER A 124 -10.12 9.68 8.29
C SER A 124 -8.66 9.25 8.06
N HIS A 125 -7.79 9.41 9.06
CA HIS A 125 -6.37 9.08 8.97
C HIS A 125 -5.99 7.96 9.94
N ALA A 126 -5.16 7.04 9.48
CA ALA A 126 -4.59 5.97 10.28
C ALA A 126 -3.15 5.66 9.87
N ILE A 127 -2.47 4.90 10.71
CA ILE A 127 -1.20 4.25 10.35
C ILE A 127 -1.40 2.75 10.56
N PHE A 128 -0.97 1.94 9.60
CA PHE A 128 -1.00 0.48 9.72
C PHE A 128 0.38 -0.12 9.57
N GLY A 129 0.62 -1.18 10.34
CA GLY A 129 1.73 -2.11 10.14
C GLY A 129 1.22 -3.40 9.52
N ILE A 130 1.92 -3.91 8.52
CA ILE A 130 1.58 -5.15 7.82
C ILE A 130 2.80 -6.08 7.76
N GLU A 131 2.61 -7.37 8.05
CA GLU A 131 3.66 -8.38 7.86
C GLU A 131 4.07 -8.42 6.38
N ARG A 132 5.38 -8.31 6.13
CA ARG A 132 5.95 -8.32 4.78
C ARG A 132 6.00 -9.75 4.27
N ASN A 133 5.27 -10.00 3.19
CA ASN A 133 5.34 -11.22 2.41
C ASN A 133 5.43 -10.86 0.91
N PRO A 134 6.22 -11.56 0.07
CA PRO A 134 6.37 -11.24 -1.35
C PRO A 134 5.06 -10.96 -2.12
N ASN A 135 3.98 -11.66 -1.78
CA ASN A 135 2.69 -11.53 -2.48
C ASN A 135 1.70 -10.59 -1.77
N ILE A 136 2.11 -9.95 -0.67
CA ILE A 136 1.27 -9.03 0.10
C ILE A 136 1.88 -7.63 0.04
N THR A 137 1.19 -6.73 -0.65
CA THR A 137 1.59 -5.33 -0.79
C THR A 137 0.58 -4.39 -0.14
N PRO A 138 1.01 -3.22 0.36
CA PRO A 138 0.11 -2.17 0.84
C PRO A 138 -0.89 -1.72 -0.23
N ARG A 139 -0.46 -1.71 -1.50
CA ARG A 139 -1.35 -1.46 -2.65
C ARG A 139 -2.46 -2.49 -2.75
N ALA A 140 -2.12 -3.78 -2.67
CA ALA A 140 -3.09 -4.85 -2.73
C ALA A 140 -4.13 -4.71 -1.60
N PHE A 141 -3.67 -4.38 -0.40
CA PHE A 141 -4.53 -4.12 0.77
C PHE A 141 -5.47 -2.93 0.55
N ALA A 142 -4.95 -1.75 0.17
CA ALA A 142 -5.78 -0.57 -0.09
C ALA A 142 -6.78 -0.79 -1.23
N SER A 143 -6.37 -1.47 -2.32
CA SER A 143 -7.26 -1.82 -3.42
C SER A 143 -8.38 -2.77 -2.98
N THR A 144 -8.10 -3.75 -2.10
CA THR A 144 -9.13 -4.60 -1.51
C THR A 144 -10.14 -3.77 -0.71
N LEU A 145 -9.69 -2.84 0.13
CA LEU A 145 -10.60 -1.95 0.87
C LEU A 145 -11.48 -1.11 -0.08
N ASN A 146 -10.89 -0.56 -1.15
CA ASN A 146 -11.61 0.20 -2.17
C ASN A 146 -12.68 -0.63 -2.90
N PHE A 147 -12.37 -1.89 -3.20
CA PHE A 147 -13.33 -2.83 -3.75
C PHE A 147 -14.48 -3.08 -2.79
N LEU A 148 -14.20 -3.30 -1.49
CA LEU A 148 -15.25 -3.50 -0.49
C LEU A 148 -16.14 -2.27 -0.34
N MET A 149 -15.61 -1.05 -0.39
CA MET A 149 -16.42 0.18 -0.38
C MET A 149 -17.30 0.30 -1.63
N THR A 150 -16.78 -0.11 -2.78
CA THR A 150 -17.57 -0.16 -4.02
C THR A 150 -18.72 -1.15 -3.89
N LYS A 151 -18.50 -2.29 -3.24
CA LYS A 151 -19.53 -3.30 -2.99
C LYS A 151 -20.54 -2.88 -1.94
N ALA A 152 -20.10 -2.25 -0.85
CA ALA A 152 -20.97 -1.68 0.17
C ALA A 152 -21.99 -0.72 -0.46
N ARG A 153 -21.54 0.20 -1.33
CA ARG A 153 -22.41 1.16 -2.02
C ARG A 153 -23.43 0.51 -2.97
N GLN A 154 -23.18 -0.72 -3.42
CA GLN A 154 -24.10 -1.47 -4.29
C GLN A 154 -25.19 -2.21 -3.50
N LEU A 155 -25.08 -2.27 -2.17
CA LEU A 155 -26.10 -2.84 -1.30
C LEU A 155 -27.17 -1.79 -1.01
N GLU A 156 -28.43 -2.14 -1.27
CA GLU A 156 -29.60 -1.26 -1.08
C GLU A 156 -29.67 -0.73 0.36
N ASP A 157 -29.46 -1.61 1.35
CA ASP A 157 -29.50 -1.27 2.77
C ASP A 157 -28.40 -0.28 3.20
N LEU A 158 -27.32 -0.14 2.42
CA LEU A 158 -26.18 0.73 2.73
C LEU A 158 -26.09 1.94 1.80
N GLU A 159 -26.95 2.05 0.79
CA GLU A 159 -26.87 3.12 -0.22
C GLU A 159 -26.87 4.51 0.44
N THR A 160 -27.71 4.71 1.46
CA THR A 160 -27.83 6.00 2.18
C THR A 160 -26.56 6.39 2.95
N ALA A 161 -25.71 5.42 3.33
CA ALA A 161 -24.42 5.70 3.98
C ALA A 161 -23.41 6.38 3.05
N PHE A 162 -23.66 6.36 1.73
CA PHE A 162 -22.84 7.01 0.70
C PHE A 162 -23.49 8.27 0.14
N HIS A 163 -24.36 8.91 0.92
CA HIS A 163 -24.98 10.18 0.61
C HIS A 163 -24.58 11.25 1.64
N ALA A 164 -24.22 12.43 1.14
CA ALA A 164 -23.80 13.55 1.98
C ALA A 164 -24.40 14.86 1.46
N ASN A 165 -24.34 15.92 2.26
CA ASN A 165 -24.84 17.21 1.83
C ASN A 165 -23.86 17.89 0.86
N HIS A 166 -24.40 18.61 -0.12
CA HIS A 166 -23.64 19.56 -0.92
C HIS A 166 -23.25 20.76 -0.03
N PRO A 167 -21.99 21.24 -0.09
CA PRO A 167 -21.53 22.31 0.80
C PRO A 167 -22.32 23.62 0.64
N ASP A 168 -22.62 24.02 -0.60
CA ASP A 168 -23.25 25.34 -0.87
C ASP A 168 -24.67 25.32 -1.46
N LEU A 169 -25.17 24.17 -1.89
CA LEU A 169 -26.43 24.09 -2.64
C LEU A 169 -27.50 23.38 -1.83
N VAL A 170 -28.65 24.03 -1.80
CA VAL A 170 -29.85 23.57 -1.12
C VAL A 170 -31.00 23.59 -2.13
N MET A 171 -31.84 22.56 -2.08
CA MET A 171 -33.05 22.43 -2.86
C MET A 171 -34.17 23.28 -2.23
N GLU A 172 -34.75 24.18 -3.02
CA GLU A 172 -35.96 24.91 -2.64
C GLU A 172 -37.23 24.13 -3.03
N ARG A 173 -38.38 24.57 -2.51
CA ARG A 173 -39.70 23.96 -2.78
C ARG A 173 -40.08 23.94 -4.27
N ASP A 174 -39.43 24.76 -5.10
CA ASP A 174 -39.63 24.81 -6.56
C ASP A 174 -38.74 23.81 -7.33
N GLY A 175 -37.98 22.97 -6.62
CA GLY A 175 -37.07 21.99 -7.21
C GLY A 175 -35.77 22.60 -7.76
N LYS A 176 -35.51 23.89 -7.54
CA LYS A 176 -34.27 24.55 -7.98
C LYS A 176 -33.23 24.62 -6.86
N TYR A 177 -31.96 24.56 -7.24
CA TYR A 177 -30.84 24.66 -6.30
C TYR A 177 -30.46 26.12 -6.07
N ARG A 178 -30.49 26.56 -4.81
CA ARG A 178 -30.10 27.90 -4.34
C ARG A 178 -29.23 27.79 -3.08
N LYS A 179 -28.91 28.91 -2.44
CA LYS A 179 -28.14 28.97 -1.17
C LYS A 179 -29.02 28.98 0.10
N LYS A 180 -30.36 28.95 -0.03
CA LYS A 180 -31.33 28.91 1.08
C LYS A 180 -32.34 27.77 0.85
N GLY A 181 -32.57 26.90 1.83
CA GLY A 181 -33.39 25.69 1.65
C GLY A 181 -32.83 24.43 2.33
N GLU A 182 -33.29 23.25 1.89
CA GLU A 182 -32.82 21.94 2.37
C GLU A 182 -31.57 21.47 1.60
N PRO A 183 -30.55 20.86 2.21
CA PRO A 183 -29.32 20.49 1.51
C PRO A 183 -29.55 19.60 0.30
N LYS A 184 -28.89 19.93 -0.83
CA LYS A 184 -28.83 19.01 -1.96
C LYS A 184 -28.03 17.79 -1.53
N ILE A 185 -28.61 16.61 -1.67
CA ILE A 185 -27.91 15.35 -1.40
C ILE A 185 -26.97 15.04 -2.58
N LEU A 186 -25.72 14.73 -2.26
CA LEU A 186 -24.68 14.27 -3.17
C LEU A 186 -24.29 12.83 -2.84
N PRO A 187 -24.41 11.91 -3.81
CA PRO A 187 -23.82 10.59 -3.65
C PRO A 187 -22.29 10.70 -3.80
N PHE A 188 -21.59 9.91 -3.00
CA PHE A 188 -20.13 9.88 -3.00
C PHE A 188 -19.58 8.45 -3.04
N LYS A 189 -18.28 8.33 -3.27
CA LYS A 189 -17.52 7.10 -3.09
C LYS A 189 -16.43 7.34 -2.05
N VAL A 190 -16.13 6.32 -1.27
CA VAL A 190 -14.97 6.32 -0.39
C VAL A 190 -13.78 5.72 -1.13
N LEU A 191 -12.63 6.35 -1.00
CA LEU A 191 -11.36 5.83 -1.49
C LEU A 191 -10.34 5.83 -0.36
N PHE A 192 -9.82 4.65 -0.06
CA PHE A 192 -8.63 4.43 0.72
C PHE A 192 -7.40 4.68 -0.14
N ASN A 193 -6.62 5.66 0.27
CA ASN A 193 -5.27 5.93 -0.21
C ASN A 193 -4.28 5.48 0.86
N TYR A 194 -3.09 5.06 0.46
CA TYR A 194 -2.02 4.76 1.41
C TYR A 194 -0.76 5.51 1.03
N ASP A 195 0.09 5.78 2.03
CA ASP A 195 1.42 6.28 1.78
C ASP A 195 2.47 5.54 2.61
N THR A 196 3.53 5.07 1.97
CA THR A 196 4.60 4.34 2.65
C THR A 196 5.40 5.30 3.53
N GLN A 197 5.49 5.00 4.83
CA GLN A 197 6.39 5.71 5.73
C GLN A 197 7.82 5.32 5.38
N PHE A 198 8.69 6.29 5.14
CA PHE A 198 10.08 6.00 4.81
C PHE A 198 10.88 5.66 6.06
N SER A 199 11.87 4.79 5.89
CA SER A 199 12.91 4.61 6.90
C SER A 199 13.65 5.93 7.14
N GLU A 200 14.04 6.20 8.38
CA GLU A 200 14.83 7.40 8.69
C GLU A 200 16.20 7.36 8.02
N GLU A 201 16.76 6.17 7.83
CA GLU A 201 18.05 5.96 7.17
C GLU A 201 18.11 6.60 5.78
N ILE A 202 17.11 6.32 4.93
CA ILE A 202 17.10 6.86 3.57
C ILE A 202 16.83 8.36 3.57
N ILE A 203 15.93 8.86 4.44
CA ILE A 203 15.67 10.30 4.57
C ILE A 203 16.95 11.02 4.98
N ASN A 204 17.63 10.52 6.01
CA ASN A 204 18.88 11.08 6.51
C ASN A 204 20.02 10.96 5.49
N ALA A 205 19.99 9.98 4.59
CA ALA A 205 20.97 9.88 3.51
C ALA A 205 20.76 10.98 2.47
N PHE A 206 19.51 11.26 2.07
CA PHE A 206 19.20 12.39 1.20
C PHE A 206 19.51 13.74 1.86
N ASP A 207 19.22 13.89 3.15
CA ASP A 207 19.39 15.15 3.89
C ASP A 207 20.87 15.54 4.06
N ASN A 208 21.74 14.54 4.18
CA ASN A 208 23.17 14.73 4.41
C ASN A 208 24.03 14.43 3.17
N ASN A 209 23.43 14.38 1.97
CA ASN A 209 24.14 14.09 0.71
C ASN A 209 24.96 12.79 0.72
N ARG A 210 24.47 11.75 1.40
CA ARG A 210 25.10 10.41 1.48
C ARG A 210 24.54 9.41 0.46
N VAL A 211 23.81 9.90 -0.54
CA VAL A 211 23.36 9.11 -1.69
C VAL A 211 24.48 9.15 -2.74
N SER A 212 25.05 7.99 -3.05
CA SER A 212 26.22 7.86 -3.92
C SER A 212 25.86 7.67 -5.39
N ASP A 213 24.75 6.99 -5.68
CA ASP A 213 24.33 6.64 -7.03
C ASP A 213 22.81 6.47 -7.10
N ILE A 214 22.18 6.95 -8.18
CA ILE A 214 20.80 6.62 -8.52
C ILE A 214 20.82 6.06 -9.94
N SER A 215 20.62 4.76 -10.11
CA SER A 215 20.69 4.12 -11.43
C SER A 215 19.36 3.51 -11.87
N PHE A 216 19.15 3.31 -13.16
CA PHE A 216 18.00 2.58 -13.70
C PHE A 216 18.36 1.93 -15.04
N LEU A 217 17.69 0.81 -15.35
CA LEU A 217 17.84 0.17 -16.65
C LEU A 217 16.89 0.82 -17.67
N GLN A 218 17.46 1.37 -18.74
CA GLN A 218 16.71 1.88 -19.88
C GLN A 218 16.74 0.86 -21.02
N ASN A 219 15.57 0.34 -21.38
CA ASN A 219 15.44 -0.51 -22.56
C ASN A 219 15.71 0.31 -23.83
N LEU A 220 16.50 -0.25 -24.73
CA LEU A 220 16.73 0.35 -26.04
C LEU A 220 15.69 -0.15 -27.05
N PRO A 221 15.31 0.66 -28.05
CA PRO A 221 14.57 0.15 -29.19
C PRO A 221 15.35 -0.99 -29.82
N VAL A 222 14.67 -2.11 -30.08
CA VAL A 222 15.27 -3.31 -30.68
C VAL A 222 15.78 -2.97 -32.08
N ALA A 223 17.10 -2.72 -32.22
CA ALA A 223 17.92 -2.88 -33.44
C ALA A 223 19.29 -2.15 -33.36
N GLN A 224 20.13 -2.44 -32.37
CA GLN A 224 21.56 -2.12 -32.48
C GLN A 224 22.39 -3.38 -32.20
N GLN A 225 23.04 -3.89 -33.25
CA GLN A 225 24.07 -4.93 -33.12
C GLN A 225 25.20 -4.34 -32.26
N PHE A 226 25.50 -5.02 -31.16
CA PHE A 226 26.56 -4.59 -30.24
C PHE A 226 27.94 -4.89 -30.83
N ASP A 227 28.04 -5.99 -31.55
CA ASP A 227 29.24 -6.44 -32.24
C ASP A 227 29.08 -6.35 -33.76
N GLN A 228 30.21 -6.26 -34.47
CA GLN A 228 30.22 -6.18 -35.93
C GLN A 228 29.73 -7.46 -36.63
N GLN A 229 29.65 -8.57 -35.88
CA GLN A 229 29.30 -9.90 -36.39
C GLN A 229 27.83 -10.26 -36.09
N GLY A 230 27.15 -9.50 -35.23
CA GLY A 230 25.73 -9.68 -34.92
C GLY A 230 25.42 -10.81 -33.93
N TYR A 231 26.40 -11.34 -33.20
CA TYR A 231 26.17 -12.34 -32.15
C TYR A 231 25.55 -11.75 -30.90
N PHE A 232 25.81 -10.47 -30.62
CA PHE A 232 25.34 -9.79 -29.42
C PHE A 232 24.46 -8.61 -29.78
N GLN A 233 23.29 -8.53 -29.15
CA GLN A 233 22.37 -7.41 -29.27
C GLN A 233 22.29 -6.70 -27.93
N GLN A 234 22.42 -5.38 -27.94
CA GLN A 234 22.24 -4.60 -26.73
C GLN A 234 20.75 -4.37 -26.49
N THR A 235 20.22 -4.93 -25.41
CA THR A 235 18.79 -4.84 -25.06
C THR A 235 18.49 -3.67 -24.12
N ALA A 236 19.47 -3.25 -23.30
CA ALA A 236 19.31 -2.18 -22.33
C ALA A 236 20.65 -1.49 -22.02
N VAL A 237 20.55 -0.33 -21.36
CA VAL A 237 21.69 0.42 -20.80
C VAL A 237 21.41 0.72 -19.33
N ASP A 238 22.40 0.57 -18.46
CA ASP A 238 22.34 1.06 -17.08
C ASP A 238 22.68 2.56 -17.06
N VAL A 239 21.70 3.38 -16.68
CA VAL A 239 21.82 4.83 -16.65
C VAL A 239 22.05 5.26 -15.21
N HIS A 240 23.18 5.94 -14.96
CA HIS A 240 23.55 6.45 -13.64
C HIS A 240 23.27 7.96 -13.53
N LEU A 241 22.57 8.35 -12.47
CA LEU A 241 22.25 9.73 -12.14
C LEU A 241 23.04 10.15 -10.91
N LYS A 242 23.71 11.29 -11.01
CA LYS A 242 24.37 11.95 -9.89
C LYS A 242 23.47 13.03 -9.33
N LEU A 243 23.35 13.10 -8.00
CA LEU A 243 22.71 14.22 -7.35
C LEU A 243 23.50 15.51 -7.63
N THR A 244 22.79 16.54 -8.10
CA THR A 244 23.37 17.88 -8.27
C THR A 244 23.57 18.55 -6.91
N THR A 245 24.20 19.73 -6.89
CA THR A 245 24.41 20.51 -5.66
C THR A 245 23.12 21.10 -5.06
N LYS A 246 21.99 21.05 -5.78
CA LYS A 246 20.70 21.51 -5.25
C LYS A 246 20.15 20.45 -4.28
N PRO A 247 19.79 20.84 -3.05
CA PRO A 247 19.26 19.90 -2.07
C PRO A 247 17.88 19.39 -2.53
N ILE A 248 17.67 18.07 -2.45
CA ILE A 248 16.37 17.44 -2.70
C ILE A 248 15.37 17.83 -1.62
N ILE A 249 15.82 17.84 -0.36
CA ILE A 249 15.01 18.22 0.79
C ILE A 249 15.03 19.74 0.92
N LYS A 250 13.84 20.35 1.03
CA LYS A 250 13.73 21.80 1.17
C LYS A 250 14.14 22.22 2.59
N PRO A 251 14.78 23.39 2.76
CA PRO A 251 15.15 23.89 4.09
C PRO A 251 13.97 24.05 5.07
N THR A 252 12.75 24.21 4.54
CA THR A 252 11.51 24.33 5.34
C THR A 252 10.95 22.99 5.82
N SER A 253 11.49 21.87 5.34
CA SER A 253 11.06 20.51 5.68
C SER A 253 11.71 20.03 6.97
N ASN A 254 11.15 20.48 8.08
CA ASN A 254 11.65 20.24 9.43
C ASN A 254 11.21 18.91 10.08
N THR A 255 10.32 18.14 9.44
CA THR A 255 9.85 16.84 9.94
C THR A 255 10.16 15.73 8.95
N LEU A 256 10.36 14.49 9.43
CA LEU A 256 10.62 13.32 8.58
C LEU A 256 9.55 13.16 7.48
N VAL A 257 8.28 13.40 7.81
CA VAL A 257 7.16 13.35 6.87
C VAL A 257 7.32 14.38 5.74
N LYS A 258 7.69 15.63 6.07
CA LYS A 258 7.93 16.67 5.06
C LYS A 258 9.15 16.36 4.19
N LYS A 259 10.24 15.88 4.79
CA LYS A 259 11.46 15.48 4.07
C LYS A 259 11.18 14.31 3.11
N ALA A 260 10.45 13.29 3.56
CA ALA A 260 10.02 12.17 2.72
C ALA A 260 9.15 12.65 1.54
N ARG A 261 8.24 13.59 1.78
CA ARG A 261 7.41 14.19 0.73
C ARG A 261 8.23 14.92 -0.32
N ASP A 262 9.25 15.68 0.07
CA ASP A 262 10.14 16.35 -0.87
C ASP A 262 10.88 15.34 -1.76
N ILE A 263 11.42 14.26 -1.18
CA ILE A 263 12.06 13.18 -1.93
C ILE A 263 11.09 12.58 -2.96
N LYS A 264 9.88 12.20 -2.53
CA LYS A 264 8.85 11.65 -3.42
C LYS A 264 8.49 12.63 -4.55
N ALA A 265 8.33 13.91 -4.24
CA ALA A 265 7.98 14.93 -5.22
C ALA A 265 9.07 15.10 -6.29
N VAL A 266 10.35 15.04 -5.91
CA VAL A 266 11.47 15.11 -6.86
C VAL A 266 11.47 13.90 -7.79
N PHE A 267 11.34 12.68 -7.25
CA PHE A 267 11.28 11.47 -8.07
C PHE A 267 10.06 11.47 -9.00
N ALA A 268 8.88 11.85 -8.51
CA ALA A 268 7.67 11.96 -9.32
C ALA A 268 7.81 12.98 -10.46
N SER A 269 8.40 14.15 -10.18
CA SER A 269 8.65 15.18 -11.20
C SER A 269 9.68 14.71 -12.25
N MET A 270 10.74 14.04 -11.80
CA MET A 270 11.77 13.49 -12.67
C MET A 270 11.19 12.45 -13.64
N THR A 271 10.38 11.51 -13.15
CA THR A 271 9.84 10.44 -14.00
C THR A 271 8.78 10.94 -14.98
N GLN A 272 7.92 11.86 -14.56
CA GLN A 272 6.91 12.46 -15.43
C GLN A 272 7.51 13.29 -16.56
N SER A 273 8.53 14.10 -16.26
CA SER A 273 9.12 15.01 -17.26
C SER A 273 9.96 14.31 -18.33
N LYS A 274 10.32 13.03 -18.10
CA LYS A 274 11.23 12.26 -18.95
C LYS A 274 10.63 10.97 -19.50
N ASN A 275 9.32 10.73 -19.31
CA ASN A 275 8.65 9.48 -19.68
C ASN A 275 9.37 8.24 -19.11
N LEU A 276 9.78 8.32 -17.83
CA LEU A 276 10.43 7.22 -17.10
C LEU A 276 9.46 6.57 -16.09
N ASP A 277 8.16 6.73 -16.33
CA ASP A 277 7.06 6.32 -15.46
C ASP A 277 6.91 4.79 -15.34
N GLN A 278 7.57 4.02 -16.21
CA GLN A 278 7.58 2.55 -16.17
C GLN A 278 8.91 1.96 -15.68
N LEU A 279 9.83 2.80 -15.18
CA LEU A 279 11.16 2.37 -14.79
C LEU A 279 11.29 2.19 -13.28
N ARG A 280 12.21 1.29 -12.92
CA ARG A 280 12.63 1.08 -11.53
C ARG A 280 14.03 1.63 -11.32
N PHE A 281 14.15 2.53 -10.36
CA PHE A 281 15.40 3.17 -9.98
C PHE A 281 16.01 2.42 -8.80
N ARG A 282 17.32 2.25 -8.80
CA ARG A 282 18.16 1.77 -7.70
C ARG A 282 18.84 2.97 -7.06
N ILE A 283 18.69 3.15 -5.76
CA ILE A 283 19.27 4.25 -5.00
C ILE A 283 20.32 3.64 -4.06
N GLN A 284 21.59 3.92 -4.31
CA GLN A 284 22.68 3.52 -3.41
C GLN A 284 23.01 4.67 -2.47
N PHE A 285 23.18 4.35 -1.18
CA PHE A 285 23.50 5.34 -0.16
C PHE A 285 24.27 4.72 1.00
N GLU A 286 24.97 5.54 1.77
CA GLU A 286 25.64 5.10 2.99
C GLU A 286 24.74 5.30 4.21
N ASP A 287 24.67 4.32 5.11
CA ASP A 287 24.02 4.48 6.41
C ASP A 287 24.92 5.23 7.41
N LEU A 288 24.42 5.51 8.62
CA LEU A 288 25.17 6.29 9.61
C LEU A 288 26.47 5.60 10.08
N ALA A 289 26.57 4.29 9.89
CA ALA A 289 27.77 3.52 10.18
C ALA A 289 28.74 3.46 8.97
N GLY A 290 28.38 4.10 7.85
CA GLY A 290 29.16 4.10 6.61
C GLY A 290 28.95 2.86 5.73
N ALA A 291 28.00 1.98 6.07
CA ALA A 291 27.73 0.80 5.24
C ALA A 291 26.84 1.16 4.04
N THR A 292 27.20 0.64 2.86
CA THR A 292 26.41 0.84 1.65
C THR A 292 25.09 0.07 1.72
N ARG A 293 24.00 0.78 1.42
CA ARG A 293 22.62 0.28 1.34
C ARG A 293 22.04 0.57 -0.02
N THR A 294 21.03 -0.22 -0.39
CA THR A 294 20.30 -0.07 -1.64
C THR A 294 18.81 0.06 -1.37
N ALA A 295 18.21 1.13 -1.88
CA ALA A 295 16.77 1.29 -2.02
C ALA A 295 16.36 1.11 -3.48
N HIS A 296 15.08 0.91 -3.72
CA HIS A 296 14.50 1.00 -5.05
C HIS A 296 13.35 1.99 -5.06
N TYR A 297 13.16 2.71 -6.17
CA TYR A 297 11.95 3.48 -6.45
C TYR A 297 11.30 2.92 -7.71
N ASP A 298 10.06 2.44 -7.59
CA ASP A 298 9.25 2.04 -8.74
C ASP A 298 8.42 3.24 -9.20
N ALA A 299 8.65 3.72 -10.42
CA ALA A 299 7.95 4.89 -10.94
C ALA A 299 6.48 4.63 -11.25
N SER A 300 6.13 3.39 -11.58
CA SER A 300 4.75 2.99 -11.90
C SER A 300 3.88 3.09 -10.65
N ASP A 301 4.45 2.65 -9.54
CA ASP A 301 3.78 2.58 -8.25
C ASP A 301 4.07 3.80 -7.37
N ARG A 302 5.02 4.64 -7.80
CA ARG A 302 5.59 5.77 -7.05
C ARG A 302 6.05 5.36 -5.64
N GLU A 303 6.55 4.14 -5.53
CA GLU A 303 6.89 3.51 -4.27
C GLU A 303 8.40 3.43 -4.08
N ILE A 304 8.90 3.95 -2.95
CA ILE A 304 10.28 3.67 -2.52
C ILE A 304 10.28 2.48 -1.57
N SER A 305 11.06 1.45 -1.90
CA SER A 305 11.10 0.14 -1.23
C SER A 305 11.63 0.17 0.20
N LEU A 306 12.22 1.28 0.64
CA LEU A 306 12.76 1.45 2.00
C LEU A 306 11.71 2.06 2.93
N SER A 307 10.64 1.31 3.12
CA SER A 307 9.64 1.58 4.14
C SER A 307 10.23 1.50 5.55
N LYS A 308 9.67 2.27 6.49
CA LYS A 308 9.88 2.07 7.92
C LYS A 308 9.52 0.62 8.21
N ARG A 309 10.46 -0.12 8.79
CA ARG A 309 10.33 -1.54 9.02
C ARG A 309 10.82 -1.90 10.39
N HIS A 310 10.14 -2.85 11.03
CA HIS A 310 10.58 -3.43 12.29
C HIS A 310 10.74 -4.94 12.12
N LYS A 311 11.83 -5.46 12.70
CA LYS A 311 12.03 -6.88 12.87
C LYS A 311 11.47 -7.29 14.22
N PHE A 312 10.61 -8.30 14.21
CA PHE A 312 10.08 -8.95 15.38
C PHE A 312 10.65 -10.36 15.48
N PRO A 313 10.95 -10.85 16.68
CA PRO A 313 11.56 -12.16 16.85
C PRO A 313 10.66 -13.26 16.29
N SER A 314 11.27 -14.30 15.71
CA SER A 314 10.55 -15.44 15.15
C SER A 314 9.71 -16.22 16.17
N SER A 315 9.97 -16.03 17.48
CA SER A 315 9.16 -16.56 18.58
C SER A 315 7.72 -16.02 18.61
N LEU A 316 7.46 -14.87 17.99
CA LEU A 316 6.11 -14.33 17.83
C LEU A 316 5.37 -14.97 16.65
N ARG A 317 5.98 -15.88 15.88
CA ARG A 317 5.33 -16.47 14.70
C ARG A 317 4.33 -17.53 15.14
N GLN A 318 3.08 -17.35 14.73
CA GLN A 318 2.06 -18.38 14.89
C GLN A 318 2.27 -19.49 13.87
N ALA A 319 2.02 -20.74 14.28
CA ALA A 319 2.02 -21.89 13.37
C ALA A 319 0.96 -21.69 12.27
N VAL A 320 1.28 -22.13 11.05
CA VAL A 320 0.33 -22.09 9.94
C VAL A 320 -0.80 -23.07 10.23
N SER A 321 -2.04 -22.58 10.23
CA SER A 321 -3.26 -23.37 10.39
C SER A 321 -4.16 -23.29 9.16
N ASP A 322 -5.03 -24.28 9.00
CA ASP A 322 -6.11 -24.31 8.02
C ASP A 322 -7.08 -23.12 8.21
N VAL A 323 -7.40 -22.79 9.46
CA VAL A 323 -8.21 -21.62 9.82
C VAL A 323 -7.36 -20.36 9.88
N ALA A 324 -7.89 -19.21 9.46
CA ALA A 324 -7.24 -17.91 9.67
C ALA A 324 -7.39 -17.50 11.14
N LEU A 325 -6.26 -17.37 11.84
CA LEU A 325 -6.22 -17.01 13.26
C LEU A 325 -5.37 -15.75 13.44
N LEU A 326 -5.92 -14.78 14.17
CA LEU A 326 -5.27 -13.51 14.39
C LEU A 326 -4.15 -13.69 15.42
N ASN A 327 -2.93 -13.33 15.04
CA ASN A 327 -1.80 -13.39 15.94
C ASN A 327 -1.78 -12.15 16.84
N THR A 328 -2.50 -12.25 17.96
CA THR A 328 -2.72 -11.11 18.87
C THR A 328 -1.40 -10.57 19.43
N ASP A 329 -0.45 -11.44 19.81
CA ASP A 329 0.85 -11.02 20.33
C ASP A 329 1.67 -10.26 19.29
N LEU A 330 1.66 -10.71 18.03
CA LEU A 330 2.30 -9.97 16.95
C LEU A 330 1.60 -8.64 16.70
N CYS A 331 0.27 -8.61 16.62
CA CYS A 331 -0.49 -7.38 16.43
C CYS A 331 -0.24 -6.36 17.56
N ASP A 332 -0.15 -6.80 18.83
CA ASP A 332 0.20 -5.95 19.97
C ASP A 332 1.57 -5.29 19.80
N ASN A 333 2.55 -6.08 19.37
CA ASN A 333 3.90 -5.60 19.12
C ASN A 333 3.98 -4.66 17.92
N ILE A 334 3.22 -4.93 16.85
CA ILE A 334 3.08 -4.03 15.70
C ILE A 334 2.48 -2.70 16.15
N PHE A 335 1.35 -2.75 16.88
CA PHE A 335 0.61 -1.60 17.35
C PHE A 335 1.46 -0.66 18.21
N ARG A 336 2.25 -1.22 19.13
CA ARG A 336 3.18 -0.46 19.99
C ARG A 336 4.24 0.32 19.22
N LYS A 337 4.54 -0.06 17.98
CA LYS A 337 5.50 0.63 17.09
C LYS A 337 4.85 1.68 16.19
N ILE A 338 3.53 1.82 16.24
CA ILE A 338 2.78 2.82 15.49
C ILE A 338 2.70 4.13 16.29
N GLU A 339 3.40 5.15 15.79
CA GLU A 339 3.50 6.49 16.37
C GLU A 339 2.93 7.51 15.37
N PHE A 340 2.10 8.43 15.87
CA PHE A 340 1.49 9.51 15.09
C PHE A 340 2.35 10.77 15.06
#